data_AF-A0A3G9J8T1-F1
#
_entry.id   AF-A0A3G9J8T1-F1
#
_cell.length_a   1.000
_cell.length_b   1.000
_cell.length_c   1.000
_cell.angle_alpha   90.00
_cell.angle_beta   90.00
_cell.angle_gamma   90.00
#
_symmetry.space_group_name_H-M   'P 1'
#
loop_
_entity.id
_entity.type
_entity.pdbx_description
1 polymer ?
#
loop_
_entity_poly.entity_id
_entity_poly.type
_entity_poly.pdbx_seq_one_letter_code
_entity_poly.pdbx_strand_id
1 'polypeptide(L)'
;MKDMHDISPHQAANIRKNEYNEWVENCFLYEEKHRVNADSSVKVMNMSFDAPAKYSGSMVIIQYEPGNPERVYLYDPANKEKIKLEKTDKVSNSKKRREEIIY
;
A
#
# COMPACT_ATOMS: atom_id res chain seq x y z
N MET A 1 -1.84 12.07 -5.66
CA MET A 1 -2.08 11.49 -6.99
C MET A 1 -2.94 12.48 -7.76
N LYS A 2 -2.97 12.46 -9.09
CA LYS A 2 -4.02 13.20 -9.82
C LYS A 2 -5.24 12.29 -9.88
N ASP A 3 -6.34 12.69 -9.25
CA ASP A 3 -7.62 11.99 -9.33
C ASP A 3 -8.17 12.03 -10.76
N MET A 4 -9.03 11.06 -11.12
CA MET A 4 -9.68 11.01 -12.43
C MET A 4 -10.50 12.29 -12.73
N HIS A 5 -10.92 13.00 -11.68
CA HIS A 5 -11.62 14.29 -11.77
C HIS A 5 -10.70 15.51 -11.89
N ASP A 6 -9.39 15.36 -11.68
CA ASP A 6 -8.41 16.46 -11.74
C ASP A 6 -7.70 16.60 -13.09
N ILE A 7 -7.97 15.69 -14.05
CA ILE A 7 -7.31 15.70 -15.35
C ILE A 7 -8.33 15.91 -16.45
N SER A 8 -8.38 17.13 -17.00
CA SER A 8 -9.08 17.37 -18.26
C SER A 8 -8.39 16.56 -19.38
N PRO A 9 -9.10 15.94 -20.33
CA PRO A 9 -8.53 15.07 -21.37
C PRO A 9 -7.33 15.67 -22.13
N HIS A 10 -7.25 17.00 -22.21
CA HIS A 10 -6.15 17.73 -22.84
C HIS A 10 -4.82 17.65 -22.06
N GLN A 11 -4.82 17.45 -20.73
CA GLN A 11 -3.60 17.29 -19.94
C GLN A 11 -2.99 15.89 -20.07
N ALA A 12 -3.77 14.88 -20.49
CA ALA A 12 -3.27 13.53 -20.74
C ALA A 12 -2.38 13.44 -21.99
N ALA A 13 -2.55 14.37 -22.94
CA ALA A 13 -1.80 14.39 -24.20
C ALA A 13 -0.29 14.68 -24.03
N ASN A 14 0.14 15.19 -22.86
CA ASN A 14 1.52 15.61 -22.60
C ASN A 14 2.20 14.83 -21.46
N ILE A 15 1.60 13.73 -21.00
CA ILE A 15 2.20 12.84 -20.00
C ILE A 15 3.24 11.97 -20.73
N ARG A 16 4.45 11.82 -20.17
CA ARG A 16 5.46 10.91 -20.74
C ARG A 16 4.88 9.50 -20.77
N LYS A 17 5.10 8.75 -21.85
CA LYS A 17 4.50 7.41 -22.07
C LYS A 17 4.60 6.48 -20.84
N ASN A 18 5.71 6.55 -20.09
CA ASN A 18 5.91 5.75 -18.89
C ASN A 18 5.01 6.17 -17.72
N GLU A 19 4.84 7.47 -17.47
CA GLU A 19 3.97 8.00 -16.41
C GLU A 19 2.49 7.72 -16.72
N TYR A 20 2.11 7.73 -18.00
CA TYR A 20 0.76 7.40 -18.43
C TYR A 20 0.43 5.93 -18.14
N ASN A 21 1.31 5.00 -18.48
CA ASN A 21 1.08 3.58 -18.21
C ASN A 21 0.96 3.28 -16.71
N GLU A 22 1.84 3.88 -15.88
CA GLU A 22 1.75 3.71 -14.42
C GLU A 22 0.44 4.27 -13.87
N TRP A 23 0.00 5.43 -14.37
CA TRP A 23 -1.29 6.02 -14.00
C TRP A 23 -2.48 5.13 -14.39
N VAL A 24 -2.48 4.59 -15.61
CA VAL A 24 -3.54 3.68 -16.08
C VAL A 24 -3.61 2.44 -15.19
N GLU A 25 -2.48 1.79 -14.90
CA GLU A 25 -2.44 0.61 -14.02
C GLU A 25 -2.98 0.94 -12.61
N ASN A 26 -2.64 2.12 -12.07
CA ASN A 26 -3.13 2.55 -10.76
C ASN A 26 -4.66 2.76 -10.73
N CYS A 27 -5.28 3.17 -11.84
CA CYS A 27 -6.73 3.39 -11.90
C CYS A 27 -7.54 2.09 -11.77
N PHE A 28 -6.93 0.93 -12.02
CA PHE A 28 -7.59 -0.36 -11.90
C PHE A 28 -7.41 -1.03 -10.53
N LEU A 29 -6.62 -0.44 -9.64
CA LEU A 29 -6.45 -0.96 -8.28
C LEU A 29 -7.66 -0.60 -7.41
N TYR A 30 -8.11 -1.57 -6.62
CA TYR A 30 -9.12 -1.33 -5.60
C TYR A 30 -8.52 -0.53 -4.46
N GLU A 31 -9.26 0.45 -3.98
CA GLU A 31 -8.86 1.31 -2.87
C GLU A 31 -9.68 1.03 -1.61
N GLU A 32 -9.01 0.70 -0.51
CA GLU A 32 -9.64 0.47 0.79
C GLU A 32 -8.88 1.20 1.91
N LYS A 33 -9.62 1.80 2.85
CA LYS A 33 -9.04 2.46 4.01
C LYS A 33 -8.85 1.44 5.13
N HIS A 34 -7.61 1.25 5.55
CA HIS A 34 -7.28 0.35 6.66
C HIS A 34 -6.54 1.09 7.77
N ARG A 35 -6.74 0.61 9.00
CA ARG A 35 -5.90 0.97 10.12
C ARG A 35 -4.73 0.00 10.20
N VAL A 36 -3.51 0.54 10.32
CA VAL A 36 -2.32 -0.27 10.57
C VAL A 36 -2.31 -0.69 12.04
N ASN A 37 -2.10 -1.97 12.28
CA ASN A 37 -2.01 -2.52 13.64
C ASN A 37 -0.75 -2.02 14.36
N ALA A 38 -0.73 -2.14 15.69
CA ALA A 38 0.41 -1.74 16.51
C ALA A 38 1.70 -2.51 16.16
N ASP A 39 1.55 -3.76 15.71
CA ASP A 39 2.63 -4.62 15.23
C ASP A 39 3.07 -4.32 13.78
N SER A 40 2.60 -3.21 13.21
CA SER A 40 2.87 -2.78 11.83
C SER A 40 2.34 -3.75 10.76
N SER A 41 1.30 -4.52 11.07
CA SER A 41 0.61 -5.37 10.09
C SER A 41 -0.68 -4.73 9.57
N VAL A 42 -1.06 -5.05 8.33
CA VAL A 42 -2.36 -4.71 7.75
C VAL A 42 -3.03 -5.96 7.23
N LYS A 43 -4.33 -6.10 7.49
CA LYS A 43 -5.13 -7.22 7.00
C LYS A 43 -5.92 -6.81 5.77
N VAL A 44 -5.62 -7.41 4.63
CA VAL A 44 -6.23 -7.12 3.32
C VAL A 44 -6.63 -8.46 2.69
N MET A 45 -7.86 -8.59 2.18
CA MET A 45 -8.36 -9.86 1.59
C MET A 45 -8.14 -11.10 2.48
N ASN A 46 -8.31 -10.95 3.80
CA ASN A 46 -8.04 -11.99 4.80
C ASN A 46 -6.57 -12.48 4.89
N MET A 47 -5.63 -11.78 4.25
CA MET A 47 -4.19 -12.01 4.35
C MET A 47 -3.54 -10.88 5.16
N SER A 48 -2.41 -11.19 5.81
CA SER A 48 -1.62 -10.21 6.55
C SER A 48 -0.44 -9.74 5.70
N PHE A 49 -0.21 -8.44 5.69
CA PHE A 49 0.89 -7.78 5.01
C PHE A 49 1.69 -6.94 6.00
N ASP A 50 3.00 -6.87 5.79
CA ASP A 50 3.89 -6.08 6.62
C ASP A 50 3.94 -4.64 6.09
N ALA A 51 3.49 -3.70 6.93
CA ALA A 51 3.54 -2.28 6.65
C ALA A 51 4.74 -1.62 7.35
N PRO A 52 5.25 -0.50 6.81
CA PRO A 52 6.29 0.27 7.48
C PRO A 52 5.86 0.73 8.87
N ALA A 53 6.74 0.59 9.86
CA ALA A 53 6.47 0.94 11.26
C ALA A 53 6.06 2.42 11.45
N LYS A 54 6.47 3.32 10.54
CA LYS A 54 6.06 4.74 10.55
C LYS A 54 4.54 4.94 10.50
N TYR A 55 3.79 3.97 9.99
CA TYR A 55 2.33 4.04 9.88
C TYR A 55 1.59 3.29 10.98
N SER A 56 2.30 2.67 11.94
CA SER A 56 1.68 1.89 13.01
C SER A 56 0.64 2.72 13.78
N GLY A 57 -0.59 2.20 13.90
CA GLY A 57 -1.71 2.87 14.54
C GLY A 57 -2.44 3.91 13.69
N SER A 58 -1.92 4.27 12.52
CA SER A 58 -2.49 5.28 11.61
C SER A 58 -3.48 4.68 10.60
N MET A 59 -4.37 5.53 10.07
CA MET A 59 -5.24 5.21 8.95
C MET A 59 -4.47 5.43 7.64
N VAL A 60 -4.41 4.40 6.79
CA VAL A 60 -3.74 4.44 5.49
C VAL A 60 -4.67 3.96 4.40
N ILE A 61 -4.35 4.31 3.16
CA ILE A 61 -5.06 3.85 1.98
C ILE A 61 -4.28 2.65 1.42
N ILE A 62 -4.95 1.52 1.23
CA ILE A 62 -4.38 0.35 0.58
C ILE A 62 -4.95 0.25 -0.82
N GLN A 63 -4.06 0.10 -1.79
CA GLN A 63 -4.39 -0.13 -3.19
C GLN A 63 -3.99 -1.56 -3.58
N TYR A 64 -4.92 -2.37 -4.08
CA TYR A 64 -4.63 -3.76 -4.41
C TYR A 64 -5.44 -4.29 -5.61
N GLU A 65 -4.94 -5.37 -6.22
CA GLU A 65 -5.66 -6.11 -7.27
C GLU A 65 -6.42 -7.30 -6.64
N PRO A 66 -7.76 -7.37 -6.72
CA PRO A 66 -8.52 -8.50 -6.19
C PRO A 66 -8.22 -9.74 -7.02
N GLY A 67 -7.54 -10.71 -6.41
CA GLY A 67 -7.11 -11.94 -7.07
C GLY A 67 -5.60 -12.10 -7.18
N ASN A 68 -4.82 -11.03 -6.96
CA ASN A 68 -3.36 -11.09 -6.98
C ASN A 68 -2.74 -10.51 -5.71
N PRO A 69 -2.30 -11.36 -4.76
CA PRO A 69 -1.74 -10.91 -3.49
C PRO A 69 -0.33 -10.30 -3.63
N GLU A 70 0.30 -10.33 -4.81
CA GLU A 70 1.61 -9.70 -5.04
C GLU A 70 1.50 -8.21 -5.36
N ARG A 71 0.30 -7.77 -5.78
CA ARG A 71 0.01 -6.38 -6.17
C ARG A 71 -0.77 -5.70 -5.05
N VAL A 72 -0.09 -5.48 -3.93
CA VAL A 72 -0.63 -4.76 -2.78
C VAL A 72 0.29 -3.60 -2.45
N TYR A 73 -0.30 -2.42 -2.30
CA TYR A 73 0.43 -1.17 -2.09
C TYR A 73 -0.21 -0.37 -0.98
N LEU A 74 0.62 0.27 -0.16
CA LEU A 74 0.23 1.32 0.76
C LEU A 74 0.41 2.65 0.06
N TYR A 75 -0.66 3.43 0.01
CA TYR A 75 -0.65 4.80 -0.48
C TYR A 75 -0.77 5.77 0.70
N ASP A 76 0.22 6.66 0.81
CA ASP A 76 0.19 7.78 1.73
C ASP A 76 -0.25 9.04 0.98
N PRO A 77 -1.48 9.56 1.21
CA PRO A 77 -1.95 10.77 0.54
C PRO A 77 -1.18 12.03 0.97
N ALA A 78 -0.61 12.07 2.17
CA ALA A 78 0.12 13.24 2.68
C ALA A 78 1.47 13.39 1.99
N ASN A 79 2.24 12.29 1.90
CA ASN A 79 3.56 12.29 1.28
C ASN A 79 3.53 11.94 -0.22
N LYS A 80 2.36 11.56 -0.75
CA LYS A 80 2.18 11.03 -2.12
C LYS A 80 3.10 9.84 -2.42
N GLU A 81 3.44 9.08 -1.39
CA GLU A 81 4.31 7.90 -1.50
C GLU A 81 3.47 6.64 -1.73
N LYS A 82 3.96 5.77 -2.62
CA LYS A 82 3.40 4.45 -2.87
C LYS A 82 4.45 3.40 -2.48
N ILE A 83 4.11 2.54 -1.53
CA ILE A 83 5.02 1.53 -1.00
C ILE A 83 4.42 0.15 -1.26
N LYS A 84 5.17 -0.73 -1.93
CA LYS A 84 4.74 -2.11 -2.11
C LYS A 84 4.77 -2.85 -0.77
N LEU A 85 3.69 -3.55 -0.46
CA LEU A 85 3.59 -4.38 0.74
C LEU A 85 3.90 -5.83 0.39
N GLU A 86 4.70 -6.46 1.24
CA GLU A 86 5.00 -7.88 1.14
C GLU A 86 4.11 -8.67 2.10
N LYS A 87 3.76 -9.89 1.71
CA LYS A 87 2.94 -10.77 2.54
C LYS A 87 3.71 -11.14 3.80
N THR A 88 3.06 -11.07 4.95
CA THR A 88 3.69 -11.44 6.22
C THR A 88 4.09 -12.91 6.20
N ASP A 89 5.39 -13.16 6.32
CA ASP A 89 5.96 -14.49 6.49
C ASP A 89 5.72 -14.98 7.92
N LYS A 90 4.55 -15.60 8.15
CA LYS A 90 4.17 -16.16 9.47
C LYS A 90 5.24 -17.09 10.05
N VAL A 91 5.95 -17.81 9.18
CA VAL A 91 7.03 -18.74 9.57
C VAL A 91 8.26 -17.99 10.09
N SER A 92 8.64 -16.87 9.46
CA SER A 92 9.77 -16.04 9.91
C SER A 92 9.46 -15.32 11.22
N ASN A 93 8.25 -14.75 11.33
CA ASN A 93 7.79 -14.08 12.56
C ASN A 93 7.67 -15.04 13.75
N SER A 94 7.39 -16.33 13.51
CA SER A 94 7.36 -17.34 14.59
C SER A 94 8.75 -17.75 15.08
N LYS A 95 9.80 -17.55 14.28
CA LYS A 95 11.19 -17.90 14.63
C LYS A 95 11.95 -16.75 15.28
N LYS A 96 11.51 -15.50 15.10
CA LYS A 96 12.14 -14.33 15.70
C LYS A 96 11.78 -14.28 17.18
N ARG A 97 12.70 -14.73 18.06
CA ARG A 97 12.56 -14.57 19.51
C ARG A 97 12.36 -13.08 19.82
N ARG A 98 11.32 -12.75 20.60
CA ARG A 98 11.18 -11.41 21.19
C ARG A 98 12.37 -11.22 22.13
N GLU A 99 13.27 -10.30 21.79
CA GLU A 99 14.26 -9.83 22.75
C GLU A 99 13.51 -9.04 23.82
N GLU A 100 13.59 -9.50 25.07
CA GLU A 100 13.06 -8.76 26.21
C GLU A 100 13.83 -7.44 26.32
N ILE A 101 13.13 -6.32 26.19
CA ILE A 101 13.67 -5.00 26.49
C ILE A 101 13.75 -4.93 28.02
N ILE A 102 14.95 -5.15 28.56
CA ILE A 102 15.25 -5.00 29.98
C ILE A 102 15.33 -3.49 30.26
N TYR A 103 14.49 -2.99 31.19
CA TYR A 103 14.45 -1.59 31.64
C TYR A 103 15.61 -1.27 32.58
#